data_AF-A0A429MIP7-F1
#
_entry.id   AF-A0A429MIP7-F1
#
_cell.length_a   1.000
_cell.length_b   1.000
_cell.length_c   1.000
_cell.angle_alpha   90.00
_cell.angle_beta   90.00
_cell.angle_gamma   90.00
#
_symmetry.space_group_name_H-M   'P 1'
#
loop_
_entity.id
_entity.type
_entity.pdbx_description
1 polymer ?
#
loop_
_entity_poly.entity_id
_entity_poly.type
_entity_poly.pdbx_seq_one_letter_code
_entity_poly.pdbx_strand_id
1 'polypeptide(L)' 'MGQKVHPIGIRLGVVKRHNANWYANPKQYAEYLLKDLQVREFLT' A
#
# COMPACT_ATOMS: atom_id res chain seq x y z
N MET A 1 12.47 19.74 -18.10
CA MET A 1 12.76 18.76 -17.05
C MET A 1 11.45 18.14 -16.61
N GLY A 2 11.21 16.87 -16.95
CA GLY A 2 9.91 16.21 -16.78
C GLY A 2 9.76 15.52 -15.41
N GLN A 3 8.54 15.53 -14.89
CA GLN A 3 8.17 14.75 -13.71
C GLN A 3 8.27 13.26 -14.06
N LYS A 4 9.09 12.51 -13.32
CA LYS A 4 9.22 11.05 -13.48
C LYS A 4 8.26 10.35 -12.55
N VAL A 5 7.61 9.29 -13.05
CA VAL A 5 6.67 8.47 -12.27
C VAL A 5 7.44 7.55 -11.31
N HIS A 6 6.86 7.26 -10.14
CA HIS A 6 7.45 6.34 -9.19
C HIS A 6 7.54 4.91 -9.78
N PRO A 7 8.76 4.34 -9.91
CA PRO A 7 8.99 3.13 -10.68
C PRO A 7 8.36 1.86 -10.07
N ILE A 8 8.09 1.85 -8.76
CA ILE A 8 7.41 0.74 -8.09
C ILE A 8 5.90 0.82 -8.33
N GLY A 9 5.33 2.03 -8.27
CA GLY A 9 3.88 2.23 -8.40
C GLY A 9 3.38 1.81 -9.79
N ILE A 10 4.11 2.21 -10.83
CA ILE A 10 3.78 1.85 -12.22
C ILE A 10 3.94 0.35 -12.53
N ARG A 11 4.65 -0.40 -11.69
CA ARG A 11 4.89 -1.85 -11.87
C ARG A 11 4.05 -2.73 -10.94
N LEU A 12 3.17 -2.13 -10.13
CA LEU A 12 2.21 -2.88 -9.30
C LEU A 12 1.24 -3.67 -10.20
N GLY A 13 1.05 -4.95 -9.92
CA GLY A 13 0.16 -5.84 -10.68
C GLY A 13 0.77 -6.48 -11.93
N VAL A 14 1.94 -6.01 -12.40
CA VAL A 14 2.66 -6.62 -13.54
C VAL A 14 3.86 -7.42 -13.05
N VAL A 15 4.82 -6.76 -12.39
CA VAL A 15 6.07 -7.38 -11.94
C VAL A 15 6.20 -7.34 -10.41
N LYS A 16 5.61 -6.32 -9.76
CA LYS A 16 5.62 -6.16 -8.29
C LYS A 16 4.23 -6.42 -7.73
N ARG A 17 4.17 -7.17 -6.62
CA ARG A 17 2.94 -7.39 -5.84
C ARG A 17 2.74 -6.27 -4.82
N HIS A 18 1.52 -6.14 -4.28
CA HIS A 18 1.26 -5.23 -3.17
C HIS A 18 1.98 -5.71 -1.90
N ASN A 19 2.46 -4.76 -1.10
CA ASN A 19 3.09 -5.05 0.19
C ASN A 19 2.08 -5.49 1.25
N ALA A 20 0.83 -5.02 1.15
CA ALA A 20 -0.31 -5.48 1.94
C ALA A 20 -1.27 -6.22 1.02
N ASN A 21 -1.49 -7.51 1.27
CA ASN A 21 -2.44 -8.36 0.52
C ASN A 21 -3.58 -8.78 1.45
N TRP A 22 -4.55 -7.89 1.67
CA TRP A 22 -5.76 -8.17 2.44
C TRP A 22 -6.98 -7.50 1.78
N TYR A 23 -8.17 -8.02 2.08
CA TYR A 23 -9.44 -7.46 1.61
C TYR A 23 -10.26 -6.96 2.80
N ALA A 24 -10.97 -5.86 2.63
CA ALA A 24 -11.85 -5.30 3.65
C ALA A 24 -13.12 -4.74 3.03
N ASN A 25 -14.21 -4.74 3.81
CA ASN A 25 -15.41 -4.04 3.43
C ASN A 25 -15.13 -2.53 3.32
N PRO A 26 -15.82 -1.79 2.42
CA PRO A 26 -15.56 -0.36 2.23
C PRO A 26 -15.65 0.47 3.51
N LYS A 27 -16.56 0.10 4.43
CA LYS A 27 -16.73 0.76 5.73
C LYS A 27 -15.56 0.55 6.70
N GLN A 28 -14.84 -0.57 6.56
CA GLN A 28 -13.77 -0.99 7.47
C GLN A 28 -12.37 -0.75 6.89
N TYR A 29 -12.27 -0.47 5.58
CA TYR A 29 -11.00 -0.30 4.89
C TYR A 29 -10.11 0.77 5.52
N ALA A 30 -10.67 1.93 5.86
CA ALA A 30 -9.92 3.02 6.47
C ALA A 30 -9.33 2.65 7.84
N GLU A 31 -10.12 1.95 8.68
CA GLU A 31 -9.67 1.50 9.99
C GLU A 31 -8.53 0.47 9.87
N TYR A 32 -8.66 -0.49 8.95
CA TYR A 32 -7.63 -1.51 8.73
C TYR A 32 -6.35 -0.93 8.12
N LEU A 33 -6.47 0.06 7.24
CA LEU A 33 -5.31 0.78 6.70
C LEU A 33 -4.54 1.51 7.81
N LEU A 34 -5.25 2.20 8.71
CA LEU A 34 -4.62 2.90 9.84
C LEU A 34 -3.91 1.93 10.78
N LYS A 35 -4.52 0.79 11.08
CA LYS A 35 -3.87 -0.27 11.89
C LYS A 35 -2.63 -0.83 11.19
N ASP A 36 -2.68 -1.08 9.88
CA ASP A 36 -1.52 -1.58 9.11
C ASP A 36 -0.37 -0.55 9.13
N LEU A 37 -0.66 0.74 9.05
CA LEU A 37 0.36 1.80 9.19
C LEU A 37 0.98 1.81 10.58
N GLN A 38 0.15 1.77 11.64
CA GLN A 38 0.63 1.73 13.03
C GLN A 38 1.52 0.52 13.32
N VAL A 39 1.14 -0.67 12.82
CA VAL A 39 1.93 -1.88 13.00
C VAL A 39 3.28 -1.77 12.28
N ARG A 40 3.33 -1.15 11.10
CA ARG A 40 4.58 -0.94 10.36
C ARG A 40 5.49 0.06 11.04
N GLU A 41 4.93 1.13 11.59
CA GLU A 41 5.70 2.10 12.39
C GLU A 41 6.23 1.47 13.68
N PHE A 42 5.46 0.59 14.34
CA PHE A 42 5.90 -0.07 15.56
C PHE A 42 7.04 -1.09 15.33
N LEU A 43 7.02 -1.77 14.18
CA LEU A 43 8.03 -2.79 13.83
C LEU A 43 9.33 -2.21 13.24
N THR A 44 9.36 -0.92 12.92
CA THR A 44 10.51 -0.23 12.31
C THR A 44 11.18 0.71 13.30
#